data_AF-A0A524Q7K7-F1
#
_entry.id   AF-A0A524Q7K7-F1
#
_cell.length_a   1.000
_cell.length_b   1.000
_cell.length_c   1.000
_cell.angle_alpha   90.00
_cell.angle_beta   90.00
_cell.angle_gamma   90.00
#
_symmetry.space_group_name_H-M   'P 1'
#
loop_
_entity.id
_entity.type
_entity.pdbx_description
1 polymer ?
#
loop_
_entity_poly.entity_id
_entity_poly.type
_entity_poly.pdbx_seq_one_letter_code
_entity_poly.pdbx_strand_id
1 'polypeptide(L)'
;MESQINALGKLRGIEFSERSEETVGGAPARRFTYGYAINDFGYRAVVYVAKHEEKFYVITGISQRENYSTLEPRFHEIAKSVRFE
;
A
#
# COMPACT_ATOMS: atom_id res chain seq x y z
N MET A 1 -1.76 -8.93 12.46
CA MET A 1 -1.33 -8.85 11.05
C MET A 1 -2.16 -9.79 10.18
N GLU A 2 -2.28 -11.08 10.52
CA GLU A 2 -3.17 -12.03 9.80
C GLU A 2 -4.67 -11.63 9.81
N SER A 3 -5.18 -11.10 10.92
CA SER A 3 -6.58 -10.67 11.02
C SER A 3 -6.94 -9.50 10.10
N GLN A 4 -5.99 -8.59 9.83
CA GLN A 4 -6.18 -7.46 8.91
C GLN A 4 -6.14 -7.91 7.44
N ILE A 5 -5.32 -8.92 7.14
CA ILE A 5 -5.29 -9.57 5.82
C ILE A 5 -6.63 -10.29 5.55
N ASN A 6 -7.22 -10.92 6.56
CA ASN A 6 -8.54 -11.56 6.44
C ASN A 6 -9.69 -10.57 6.22
N ALA A 7 -9.61 -9.35 6.75
CA ALA A 7 -10.61 -8.32 6.52
C ALA A 7 -10.59 -7.82 5.06
N LEU A 8 -9.40 -7.73 4.46
CA LEU A 8 -9.22 -7.41 3.04
C LEU A 8 -9.80 -8.52 2.14
N GLY A 9 -9.70 -9.79 2.54
CA GLY A 9 -10.30 -10.93 1.82
C GLY A 9 -11.84 -10.88 1.62
N LYS A 10 -12.54 -9.90 2.22
CA LYS A 10 -13.96 -9.62 1.96
C LYS A 10 -14.18 -8.75 0.70
N LEU A 11 -13.14 -8.13 0.15
CA LEU A 11 -13.20 -7.41 -1.12
C LEU A 11 -13.02 -8.41 -2.27
N ARG A 12 -13.90 -8.37 -3.28
CA ARG A 12 -13.76 -9.23 -4.48
C ARG A 12 -12.53 -8.82 -5.29
N GLY A 13 -11.73 -9.80 -5.72
CA GLY A 13 -10.65 -9.61 -6.69
C GLY A 13 -9.32 -9.11 -6.12
N ILE A 14 -9.02 -9.40 -4.84
CA ILE A 14 -7.70 -9.08 -4.27
C ILE A 14 -6.61 -9.96 -4.86
N GLU A 15 -5.83 -9.37 -5.76
CA GLU A 15 -4.56 -9.92 -6.24
C GLU A 15 -3.42 -9.25 -5.47
N PHE A 16 -2.79 -9.97 -4.54
CA PHE A 16 -1.55 -9.52 -3.89
C PHE A 16 -0.38 -9.77 -4.84
N SER A 17 0.31 -8.72 -5.29
CA SER A 17 1.32 -8.88 -6.35
C SER A 17 2.78 -8.74 -5.89
N GLU A 18 3.08 -8.23 -4.70
CA GLU A 18 4.48 -8.04 -4.32
C GLU A 18 4.66 -7.87 -2.81
N ARG A 19 5.76 -8.39 -2.26
CA ARG A 19 6.21 -8.08 -0.89
C ARG A 19 7.69 -7.78 -0.92
N SER A 20 8.06 -6.52 -0.74
CA SER A 20 9.46 -6.10 -0.65
C SER A 20 9.71 -5.33 0.65
N GLU A 21 10.94 -5.37 1.14
CA GLU A 21 11.39 -4.49 2.22
C GLU A 21 11.91 -3.19 1.60
N GLU A 22 11.54 -2.06 2.17
CA GLU A 22 11.97 -0.73 1.72
C GLU A 22 12.08 0.23 2.92
N THR A 23 12.72 1.38 2.74
CA THR A 23 12.77 2.43 3.75
C THR A 23 11.78 3.54 3.39
N VAL A 24 10.93 3.91 4.34
CA VAL A 24 9.92 4.97 4.23
C VAL A 24 10.15 5.91 5.39
N GLY A 25 10.36 7.21 5.14
CA GLY A 25 10.58 8.19 6.21
C GLY A 25 11.73 7.85 7.17
N GLY A 26 12.76 7.12 6.70
CA GLY A 26 13.86 6.63 7.52
C GLY A 26 13.57 5.36 8.35
N ALA A 27 12.33 4.85 8.34
CA ALA A 27 11.96 3.62 9.02
C ALA A 27 11.88 2.42 8.05
N PRO A 28 12.22 1.20 8.50
CA PRO A 28 12.01 0.00 7.72
C PRO A 28 10.50 -0.25 7.53
N ALA A 29 10.13 -0.55 6.29
CA ALA A 29 8.75 -0.76 5.88
C ALA A 29 8.62 -2.02 5.02
N ARG A 30 7.48 -2.70 5.18
CA ARG A 30 7.03 -3.72 4.24
C ARG A 30 6.15 -3.07 3.20
N ARG A 31 6.50 -3.21 1.93
CA ARG A 31 5.68 -2.77 0.80
C ARG A 31 4.89 -3.94 0.25
N PHE A 32 3.62 -3.71 -0.06
CA PHE A 32 2.85 -4.63 -0.89
C PHE A 32 1.88 -3.90 -1.79
N THR A 33 1.51 -4.55 -2.89
CA THR A 33 0.53 -4.03 -3.85
C THR A 33 -0.67 -4.95 -3.90
N TYR A 34 -1.86 -4.38 -4.03
CA TYR A 34 -3.06 -5.15 -4.28
C TYR A 34 -4.02 -4.43 -5.23
N GLY A 35 -4.72 -5.22 -6.04
CA GLY A 35 -5.86 -4.76 -6.85
C GLY A 35 -7.18 -5.08 -6.17
N TYR A 36 -8.23 -4.31 -6.46
CA TYR A 36 -9.61 -4.68 -6.12
C TYR A 36 -10.58 -3.94 -7.03
N ALA A 37 -11.84 -4.36 -7.08
CA ALA A 37 -12.89 -3.66 -7.81
C ALA A 37 -14.08 -3.33 -6.90
N ILE A 38 -14.66 -2.14 -7.09
CA ILE A 38 -15.95 -1.75 -6.51
C ILE A 38 -16.88 -1.45 -7.68
N ASN A 39 -17.95 -2.24 -7.81
CA ASN A 39 -18.82 -2.24 -8.99
C ASN A 39 -17.96 -2.45 -10.26
N ASP A 40 -18.13 -1.59 -11.27
CA ASP A 40 -17.40 -1.62 -12.54
C ASP A 40 -16.06 -0.86 -12.51
N PHE A 41 -15.65 -0.35 -11.34
CA PHE A 41 -14.41 0.43 -11.19
C PHE A 41 -13.30 -0.40 -10.56
N GLY A 42 -12.23 -0.62 -11.32
CA GLY A 42 -11.01 -1.28 -10.86
C GLY A 42 -10.02 -0.29 -10.23
N TYR A 43 -9.46 -0.67 -9.09
CA TYR A 43 -8.45 0.08 -8.34
C TYR A 43 -7.19 -0.75 -8.14
N ARG A 44 -6.07 -0.05 -7.96
CA ARG A 44 -4.82 -0.64 -7.51
C ARG A 44 -4.18 0.25 -6.46
N ALA A 45 -3.65 -0.37 -5.43
CA ALA A 45 -3.01 0.29 -4.30
C ALA A 45 -1.59 -0.24 -4.09
N VAL A 46 -0.70 0.66 -3.70
CA VAL A 46 0.57 0.35 -3.04
C VAL A 46 0.45 0.74 -1.57
N VAL A 47 0.85 -0.18 -0.70
CA VAL A 47 0.80 0.01 0.75
C VAL A 47 2.18 -0.18 1.33
N TYR A 48 2.54 0.71 2.24
CA TYR A 48 3.71 0.63 3.08
C TYR A 48 3.27 0.46 4.53
N VAL A 49 3.77 -0.57 5.18
CA VAL A 49 3.61 -0.78 6.62
C VAL A 49 4.96 -0.59 7.26
N ALA A 50 5.15 0.57 7.88
CA ALA A 50 6.36 0.93 8.59
C ALA A 50 6.14 0.75 10.10
N LYS A 51 7.17 0.26 10.79
CA LYS A 51 7.23 0.31 12.25
C LYS A 51 8.23 1.39 12.64
N HIS A 52 7.77 2.39 13.36
CA HIS A 52 8.63 3.43 13.92
C HIS A 52 8.35 3.49 15.42
N GLU A 53 9.40 3.26 16.22
CA GLU A 53 9.30 3.05 17.67
C GLU A 53 8.28 1.94 18.00
N GLU A 54 7.29 2.24 18.86
CA GLU A 54 6.22 1.32 19.26
C GLU A 54 4.94 1.44 18.40
N LYS A 55 4.95 2.31 17.38
CA LYS A 55 3.77 2.59 16.53
C LYS A 55 3.91 1.93 15.15
N PHE A 56 2.76 1.56 14.58
CA PHE A 56 2.65 1.11 13.20
C PHE A 56 2.01 2.20 12.35
N TYR A 57 2.65 2.51 11.22
CA TYR A 57 2.18 3.46 10.23
C TYR A 57 1.81 2.73 8.95
N VAL A 58 0.63 3.04 8.41
CA VAL A 58 0.15 2.51 7.14
C VAL A 58 -0.01 3.66 6.16
N ILE A 59 0.77 3.63 5.08
CA ILE A 59 0.74 4.65 4.03
C ILE A 59 0.23 3.98 2.76
N THR A 60 -0.82 4.53 2.18
CA THR A 60 -1.49 3.94 1.01
C THR A 60 -1.56 4.96 -0.12
N GLY A 61 -0.96 4.62 -1.25
CA GLY A 61 -1.19 5.29 -2.53
C GLY A 61 -2.18 4.47 -3.34
N ILE A 62 -3.27 5.10 -3.80
CA ILE A 62 -4.34 4.42 -4.54
C ILE A 62 -4.78 5.24 -5.74
N SER A 63 -5.06 4.54 -6.84
CA SER A 63 -5.70 5.11 -8.02
C SER A 63 -6.53 4.06 -8.74
N GLN A 64 -7.28 4.51 -9.76
CA GLN A 64 -7.90 3.61 -10.73
C GLN A 64 -6.82 2.80 -11.46
N ARG A 65 -7.14 1.55 -11.80
CA ARG A 65 -6.19 0.57 -12.37
C ARG A 65 -5.49 1.11 -13.64
N GLU A 66 -6.21 1.85 -14.47
CA GLU A 66 -5.70 2.44 -15.71
C GLU A 66 -4.66 3.54 -15.49
N ASN A 67 -4.73 4.26 -14.36
CA ASN A 67 -3.84 5.37 -14.03
C ASN A 67 -2.67 4.96 -13.13
N TYR A 68 -2.72 3.74 -12.58
CA TYR A 68 -1.79 3.29 -11.55
C TYR A 68 -0.33 3.35 -12.00
N SER A 69 0.00 2.79 -13.17
CA SER A 69 1.39 2.75 -13.65
C SER A 69 1.99 4.15 -13.83
N THR A 70 1.17 5.14 -14.18
CA THR A 70 1.61 6.54 -14.33
C THR A 70 1.82 7.22 -12.98
N LEU A 71 0.99 6.91 -11.98
CA LEU A 71 1.01 7.55 -10.66
C LEU A 71 1.90 6.83 -9.64
N GLU A 72 2.23 5.56 -9.86
CA GLU A 72 3.03 4.75 -8.94
C GLU A 72 4.34 5.43 -8.52
N PRO A 73 5.16 6.00 -9.42
CA PRO A 73 6.38 6.70 -9.01
C PRO A 73 6.12 7.85 -8.03
N ARG A 74 5.01 8.58 -8.20
CA ARG A 74 4.61 9.68 -7.31
C ARG A 74 4.18 9.16 -5.94
N PHE A 75 3.50 8.01 -5.87
CA PHE A 75 3.17 7.37 -4.60
C PHE A 75 4.42 6.96 -3.82
N HIS A 76 5.44 6.43 -4.50
CA HIS A 76 6.73 6.11 -3.89
C HIS A 76 7.43 7.36 -3.35
N GLU A 77 7.47 8.44 -4.13
CA GLU A 77 8.05 9.73 -3.72
C GLU A 77 7.38 10.26 -2.44
N ILE A 78 6.04 10.31 -2.45
CA ILE A 78 5.25 10.79 -1.30
C ILE A 78 5.50 9.91 -0.07
N ALA A 79 5.44 8.59 -0.20
CA ALA A 79 5.71 7.68 0.91
C ALA A 79 7.10 7.92 1.52
N LYS A 80 8.14 8.07 0.69
CA LYS A 80 9.51 8.31 1.17
C LYS A 80 9.68 9.65 1.89
N SER A 81 8.85 10.64 1.58
CA SER A 81 8.87 11.97 2.20
C SER A 81 8.16 12.06 3.56
N VAL A 82 7.47 11.00 3.99
CA VAL A 82 6.78 10.95 5.29
C VAL A 82 7.79 11.20 6.42
N ARG A 83 7.40 12.02 7.39
CA ARG A 83 8.11 12.19 8.66
C ARG A 83 7.25 11.61 9.76
N PHE A 84 7.80 10.69 10.53
CA PHE A 84 7.09 10.12 11.68
C PHE A 84 7.19 11.05 12.88
N GLU A 85 6.13 11.04 13.69
CA GLU A 85 6.02 11.73 14.99
C GLU A 85 6.21 10.77 16.17
#